data_AF-A0AAT9TGN6-F1
#
_entry.id   AF-A0AAT9TGN6-F1
#
_cell.length_a   1.000
_cell.length_b   1.000
_cell.length_c   1.000
_cell.angle_alpha   90.00
_cell.angle_beta   90.00
_cell.angle_gamma   90.00
#
_symmetry.space_group_name_H-M   'P 1'
#
loop_
_entity.id
_entity.type
_entity.pdbx_description
1 polymer ?
#
loop_
_entity_poly.entity_id
_entity_poly.type
_entity_poly.pdbx_seq_one_letter_code
_entity_poly.pdbx_strand_id
1 'polypeptide(L)'
;MSGWWAYLEERTRREVDADVLRDRRLSAVVSVWEALRPLGVGLHEAELVVHARYEALGDRVQRTPPDPLDLPSLAARVAALPGRVAAVEAVWDGDTVHGWFVDLVAVLDSPEGESHLATVYHRSGRPRPGVAAAEAGRALACHLQVPFHFASLDVPDLDAPRWRTSQRLAEGP
;
A
#
# COMPACT_ATOMS: atom_id res chain seq x y z
N MET A 1 2.16 4.48 -25.15
CA MET A 1 0.87 5.17 -24.96
C MET A 1 -0.24 4.31 -25.52
N SER A 2 -1.19 3.88 -24.70
CA SER A 2 -2.37 3.14 -25.16
C SER A 2 -3.18 4.03 -26.12
N GLY A 3 -3.35 3.61 -27.37
CA GLY A 3 -4.11 4.35 -28.39
C GLY A 3 -5.54 4.70 -27.97
N TRP A 4 -6.07 3.98 -26.98
CA TRP A 4 -7.35 4.20 -26.30
C TRP A 4 -7.62 5.63 -25.81
N TRP A 5 -6.59 6.37 -25.39
CA TRP A 5 -6.76 7.77 -24.96
C TRP A 5 -7.38 8.65 -26.06
N ALA A 6 -7.04 8.37 -27.33
CA ALA A 6 -7.54 9.11 -28.48
C ALA A 6 -9.04 8.88 -28.76
N TYR A 7 -9.64 7.85 -28.17
CA TYR A 7 -11.07 7.52 -28.32
C TYR A 7 -11.95 8.15 -27.24
N LEU A 8 -11.37 8.66 -26.17
CA LEU A 8 -12.12 9.38 -25.14
C LEU A 8 -12.58 10.75 -25.64
N GLU A 9 -13.79 11.14 -25.28
CA GLU A 9 -14.29 12.51 -25.48
C GLU A 9 -13.45 13.53 -24.71
N GLU A 10 -13.37 14.75 -25.23
CA GLU A 10 -12.60 15.83 -24.61
C GLU A 10 -13.04 16.12 -23.17
N ARG A 11 -14.34 15.99 -22.88
CA ARG A 11 -14.86 16.12 -21.52
C ARG A 11 -14.27 15.06 -20.59
N THR A 12 -14.37 13.77 -20.97
CA THR A 12 -13.85 12.66 -20.17
C THR A 12 -12.34 12.76 -19.99
N ARG A 13 -11.59 13.17 -21.02
CA ARG A 13 -10.14 13.40 -20.89
C ARG A 13 -9.82 14.43 -19.81
N ARG A 14 -10.57 15.54 -19.75
CA ARG A 14 -10.38 16.57 -18.72
C ARG A 14 -10.71 16.07 -17.32
N GLU A 15 -11.79 15.29 -17.19
CA GLU A 15 -12.18 14.68 -15.92
C GLU A 15 -11.10 13.70 -15.43
N VAL A 16 -10.63 12.81 -16.31
CA VAL A 16 -9.55 11.85 -16.01
C VAL A 16 -8.25 12.56 -15.64
N ASP A 17 -7.82 13.56 -16.41
CA ASP A 17 -6.61 14.33 -16.06
C ASP A 17 -6.77 15.08 -14.74
N ALA A 18 -7.97 15.59 -14.44
CA ALA A 18 -8.25 16.27 -13.18
C ALA A 18 -8.20 15.32 -11.97
N ASP A 19 -8.61 14.06 -12.15
CA ASP A 19 -8.47 13.01 -11.13
C ASP A 19 -7.01 12.56 -10.98
N VAL A 20 -6.29 12.36 -12.10
CA VAL A 20 -4.86 12.01 -12.08
C VAL A 20 -4.05 13.11 -11.38
N LEU A 21 -4.31 14.39 -11.67
CA LEU A 21 -3.61 15.51 -11.02
C LEU A 21 -3.84 15.55 -9.51
N ARG A 22 -4.96 15.02 -9.02
CA ARG A 22 -5.30 14.92 -7.59
C ARG A 22 -4.97 13.56 -6.98
N ASP A 23 -4.24 12.74 -7.71
CA ASP A 23 -3.83 11.39 -7.30
C ASP A 23 -5.02 10.43 -7.03
N ARG A 24 -6.13 10.60 -7.76
CA ARG A 24 -7.35 9.80 -7.62
C ARG A 24 -7.40 8.68 -8.67
N ARG A 25 -6.46 7.74 -8.58
CA ARG A 25 -6.26 6.70 -9.61
C ARG A 25 -7.50 5.86 -9.88
N LEU A 26 -8.19 5.36 -8.85
CA LEU A 26 -9.38 4.52 -9.05
C LEU A 26 -10.52 5.29 -9.74
N SER A 27 -10.77 6.54 -9.36
CA SER A 27 -11.78 7.39 -10.02
C SER A 27 -11.44 7.64 -11.50
N ALA A 28 -10.16 7.87 -11.80
CA ALA A 28 -9.68 7.98 -13.18
C ALA A 28 -9.87 6.66 -13.96
N VAL A 29 -9.55 5.52 -13.36
CA VAL A 29 -9.69 4.19 -14.00
C VAL A 29 -11.16 3.88 -14.29
N VAL A 30 -12.05 4.11 -13.32
CA VAL A 30 -13.50 3.93 -13.51
C VAL A 30 -14.00 4.82 -14.64
N SER A 31 -13.63 6.10 -14.65
CA SER A 31 -14.03 7.04 -15.72
C SER A 31 -13.57 6.57 -17.11
N VAL A 32 -12.33 6.09 -17.25
CA VAL A 32 -11.83 5.55 -18.53
C VAL A 32 -12.55 4.26 -18.90
N TRP A 33 -12.71 3.35 -17.94
CA TRP A 33 -13.36 2.06 -18.16
C TRP A 33 -14.80 2.23 -18.60
N GLU A 34 -15.59 3.06 -17.92
CA GLU A 34 -16.99 3.31 -18.27
C GLU A 34 -17.12 3.94 -19.66
N ALA A 35 -16.26 4.91 -20.00
CA ALA A 35 -16.30 5.57 -21.30
C ALA A 35 -15.89 4.66 -22.46
N LEU A 36 -14.99 3.70 -22.24
CA LEU A 36 -14.48 2.81 -23.29
C LEU A 36 -15.09 1.40 -23.27
N ARG A 37 -15.87 1.05 -22.24
CA ARG A 37 -16.56 -0.24 -22.15
C ARG A 37 -17.38 -0.57 -23.40
N PRO A 38 -18.10 0.36 -24.05
CA PRO A 38 -18.82 0.07 -25.30
C PRO A 38 -17.93 -0.39 -26.46
N LEU A 39 -16.62 -0.07 -26.41
CA LEU A 39 -15.62 -0.49 -27.40
C LEU A 39 -14.94 -1.81 -27.03
N GLY A 40 -15.40 -2.48 -25.97
CA GLY A 40 -14.83 -3.76 -25.50
C GLY A 40 -13.56 -3.60 -24.65
N VAL A 41 -13.25 -2.39 -24.18
CA VAL A 41 -12.07 -2.14 -23.32
C VAL A 41 -12.32 -2.69 -21.93
N GLY A 42 -11.40 -3.54 -21.46
CA GLY A 42 -11.40 -4.12 -20.13
C GLY A 42 -10.86 -3.18 -19.07
N LEU A 43 -10.96 -3.61 -17.81
CA LEU A 43 -10.44 -2.85 -16.67
C LEU A 43 -8.92 -2.68 -16.76
N HIS A 44 -8.20 -3.72 -17.18
CA HIS A 44 -6.75 -3.69 -17.32
C HIS A 44 -6.28 -2.66 -18.34
N GLU A 45 -6.93 -2.59 -19.51
CA GLU A 45 -6.61 -1.57 -20.51
C GLU A 45 -6.90 -0.16 -20.00
N ALA A 46 -7.98 0.02 -19.23
CA ALA A 46 -8.28 1.31 -18.59
C ALA A 46 -7.21 1.70 -17.55
N GLU A 47 -6.72 0.75 -16.77
CA GLU A 47 -5.58 0.95 -15.85
C GLU A 47 -4.33 1.39 -16.60
N LEU A 48 -4.00 0.77 -17.74
CA LEU A 48 -2.85 1.14 -18.57
C LEU A 48 -2.98 2.55 -19.16
N VAL A 49 -4.20 2.95 -19.57
CA VAL A 49 -4.47 4.33 -20.02
C VAL A 49 -4.17 5.32 -18.91
N VAL A 50 -4.71 5.09 -17.71
CA VAL A 50 -4.50 5.98 -16.55
C VAL A 50 -3.04 5.99 -16.13
N HIS A 51 -2.36 4.84 -16.12
CA HIS A 51 -0.94 4.76 -15.85
C HIS A 51 -0.12 5.66 -16.80
N ALA A 52 -0.41 5.60 -18.10
CA ALA A 52 0.24 6.46 -19.09
C ALA A 52 -0.05 7.96 -18.85
N ARG A 53 -1.21 8.32 -18.26
CA ARG A 53 -1.51 9.70 -17.85
C ARG A 53 -0.69 10.14 -16.65
N TYR A 54 -0.51 9.28 -15.66
CA TYR A 54 0.38 9.53 -14.53
C TYR A 54 1.82 9.77 -14.99
N GLU A 55 2.31 9.01 -15.97
CA GLU A 55 3.63 9.24 -16.57
C GLU A 55 3.68 10.58 -17.33
N ALA A 56 2.66 10.87 -18.15
CA ALA A 56 2.63 12.09 -18.96
C ALA A 56 2.49 13.38 -18.15
N LEU A 57 1.77 13.34 -17.02
CA LEU A 57 1.58 14.49 -16.14
C LEU A 57 2.72 14.63 -15.11
N GLY A 58 3.42 13.54 -14.79
CA GLY A 58 4.67 13.55 -14.04
C GLY A 58 4.57 14.32 -12.71
N ASP A 59 5.46 15.29 -12.54
CA ASP A 59 5.58 16.10 -11.31
C ASP A 59 4.39 17.05 -11.06
N ARG A 60 3.48 17.18 -12.04
CA ARG A 60 2.25 17.97 -11.86
C ARG A 60 1.20 17.22 -11.03
N VAL A 61 1.36 15.90 -10.88
CA VAL A 61 0.51 15.07 -10.04
C VAL A 61 0.77 15.39 -8.57
N GLN A 62 -0.28 15.76 -7.84
CA GLN A 62 -0.24 15.99 -6.40
C GLN A 62 -0.23 14.65 -5.66
N ARG A 63 0.88 13.91 -5.79
CA ARG A 63 1.01 12.57 -5.20
C ARG A 63 0.82 12.64 -3.69
N THR A 64 0.03 11.70 -3.19
CA THR A 64 -0.13 11.48 -1.76
C THR A 64 1.26 11.15 -1.17
N PRO A 65 1.71 11.87 -0.13
CA PRO A 65 2.95 11.55 0.55
C PRO A 65 2.91 10.10 1.07
N PRO A 66 4.03 9.36 1.01
CA PRO A 66 4.08 8.05 1.63
C PRO A 66 3.87 8.17 3.14
N ASP A 67 3.44 7.08 3.78
CA ASP A 67 3.44 7.04 5.23
C ASP A 67 4.87 7.26 5.79
N PRO A 68 5.01 8.09 6.84
CA PRO A 68 6.28 8.27 7.51
C PRO A 68 6.70 6.97 8.21
N LEU A 69 7.94 6.54 7.95
CA LEU A 69 8.55 5.34 8.54
C LEU A 69 9.56 5.66 9.64
N ASP A 70 9.73 6.93 9.99
CA ASP A 70 10.59 7.32 11.09
C ASP A 70 9.99 6.90 12.44
N LEU A 71 10.89 6.58 13.37
CA LEU A 71 10.51 6.08 14.70
C LEU A 71 9.56 7.03 15.46
N PRO A 72 9.77 8.36 15.50
CA PRO A 72 8.84 9.27 16.16
C PRO A 72 7.42 9.19 15.61
N SER A 73 7.27 9.16 14.29
CA SER A 73 5.95 9.08 13.64
C SER A 73 5.24 7.76 13.94
N LEU A 74 5.96 6.64 13.87
CA LEU A 74 5.40 5.32 14.17
C LEU A 74 5.05 5.17 15.67
N ALA A 75 5.91 5.66 16.56
CA ALA A 75 5.65 5.66 18.00
C ALA A 75 4.42 6.52 18.37
N ALA A 76 4.22 7.66 17.69
CA ALA A 76 3.04 8.48 17.88
C ALA A 76 1.75 7.76 17.43
N ARG A 77 1.79 7.02 16.30
CA ARG A 77 0.66 6.19 15.86
C ARG A 77 0.34 5.10 16.88
N VAL A 78 1.36 4.41 17.40
CA VAL A 78 1.20 3.39 18.46
C VAL A 78 0.60 3.99 19.73
N ALA A 79 1.07 5.15 20.17
CA ALA A 79 0.57 5.82 21.37
C ALA A 79 -0.92 6.22 21.29
N ALA A 80 -1.46 6.35 20.07
CA ALA A 80 -2.87 6.64 19.83
C ALA A 80 -3.76 5.38 19.80
N LEU A 81 -3.19 4.18 19.88
CA LEU A 81 -3.95 2.93 19.81
C LEU A 81 -4.69 2.66 21.12
N PRO A 82 -5.89 2.06 21.06
CA PRO A 82 -6.74 1.82 22.23
C PRO A 82 -6.25 0.65 23.11
N GLY A 83 -5.21 -0.06 22.69
CA GLY A 83 -4.78 -1.31 23.33
C GLY A 83 -3.28 -1.47 23.45
N ARG A 84 -2.87 -2.42 24.29
CA ARG A 84 -1.46 -2.76 24.49
C ARG A 84 -0.91 -3.49 23.27
N VAL A 85 0.20 -3.00 22.73
CA VAL A 85 0.93 -3.66 21.64
C VAL A 85 1.64 -4.90 22.17
N ALA A 86 1.39 -6.04 21.53
CA ALA A 86 1.99 -7.34 21.79
C ALA A 86 3.18 -7.62 20.88
N ALA A 87 3.09 -7.16 19.62
CA ALA A 87 4.12 -7.30 18.61
C ALA A 87 3.97 -6.21 17.54
N VAL A 88 5.06 -5.96 16.82
CA VAL A 88 5.03 -5.25 15.54
C VAL A 88 5.18 -6.27 14.43
N GLU A 89 4.35 -6.19 13.40
CA GLU A 89 4.36 -7.15 12.31
C GLU A 89 4.43 -6.42 10.97
N ALA A 90 5.22 -6.97 10.04
CA ALA A 90 5.22 -6.59 8.65
C ALA A 90 4.59 -7.69 7.81
N VAL A 91 3.75 -7.31 6.85
CA VAL A 91 2.92 -8.23 6.06
C VAL A 91 2.96 -7.80 4.61
N TRP A 92 3.18 -8.75 3.71
CA TRP A 92 2.98 -8.47 2.30
C TRP A 92 1.50 -8.34 1.99
N ASP A 93 1.17 -7.33 1.20
CA ASP A 93 -0.12 -7.17 0.57
C ASP A 93 0.08 -6.66 -0.86
N GLY A 94 -0.95 -6.73 -1.69
CA GLY A 94 -0.86 -6.28 -3.06
C GLY A 94 -2.21 -6.00 -3.67
N ASP A 95 -2.23 -4.98 -4.52
CA ASP A 95 -3.39 -4.64 -5.33
C ASP A 95 -2.97 -4.46 -6.80
N THR A 96 -3.96 -4.30 -7.69
CA THR A 96 -3.71 -4.12 -9.13
C THR A 96 -3.08 -2.75 -9.46
N VAL A 97 -3.09 -1.81 -8.52
CA VAL A 97 -2.71 -0.42 -8.72
C VAL A 97 -1.24 -0.20 -8.37
N HIS A 98 -0.80 -0.72 -7.24
CA HIS A 98 0.49 -0.52 -6.60
C HIS A 98 1.39 -1.77 -6.69
N GLY A 99 0.84 -2.91 -7.13
CA GLY A 99 1.53 -4.19 -7.11
C GLY A 99 1.76 -4.63 -5.66
N TRP A 100 2.89 -5.29 -5.40
CA TRP A 100 3.26 -5.72 -4.06
C TRP A 100 3.80 -4.58 -3.19
N PHE A 101 3.28 -4.48 -1.97
CA PHE A 101 3.71 -3.55 -0.93
C PHE A 101 3.72 -4.24 0.42
N VAL A 102 4.26 -3.57 1.43
CA VAL A 102 4.30 -4.12 2.79
C VAL A 102 3.55 -3.21 3.73
N ASP A 103 2.58 -3.76 4.44
CA ASP A 103 1.93 -3.09 5.56
C ASP A 103 2.66 -3.39 6.85
N LEU A 104 2.92 -2.33 7.62
CA LEU A 104 3.39 -2.41 8.98
C LEU A 104 2.18 -2.27 9.91
N VAL A 105 2.01 -3.21 10.82
CA VAL A 105 0.87 -3.27 11.75
C VAL A 105 1.33 -3.45 13.19
N ALA A 106 0.55 -2.92 14.13
CA ALA A 106 0.64 -3.24 15.55
C ALA A 106 -0.36 -4.36 15.88
N VAL A 107 0.14 -5.45 16.45
CA VAL A 107 -0.70 -6.52 16.99
C VAL A 107 -1.05 -6.18 18.43
N LEU A 108 -2.34 -6.12 18.77
CA LEU A 108 -2.84 -5.67 20.09
C LEU A 108 -3.35 -6.84 20.95
N ASP A 109 -3.10 -6.84 22.26
CA ASP A 109 -3.61 -7.89 23.16
C ASP A 109 -5.01 -7.58 23.73
N SER A 110 -5.33 -6.30 23.96
CA SER A 110 -6.60 -5.91 24.58
C SER A 110 -6.99 -4.47 24.20
N PRO A 111 -8.08 -4.26 23.44
CA PRO A 111 -8.83 -5.30 22.74
C PRO A 111 -7.92 -6.04 21.73
N GLU A 112 -8.14 -7.36 21.58
CA GLU A 112 -7.40 -8.15 20.59
C GLU A 112 -7.70 -7.61 19.18
N GLY A 113 -6.66 -7.32 18.41
CA GLY A 113 -6.81 -6.80 17.06
C GLY A 113 -5.50 -6.46 16.38
N GLU A 114 -5.60 -5.91 15.17
CA GLU A 114 -4.48 -5.38 14.42
C GLU A 114 -4.79 -3.93 14.05
N SER A 115 -3.79 -3.06 14.15
CA SER A 115 -3.92 -1.66 13.77
C SER A 115 -2.83 -1.29 12.77
N HIS A 116 -3.24 -0.69 11.66
CA HIS A 116 -2.33 -0.20 10.63
C HIS A 116 -1.41 0.90 11.18
N LEU A 117 -0.13 0.79 10.86
CA LEU A 117 0.89 1.78 11.21
C LEU A 117 1.47 2.49 9.99
N ALA A 118 1.69 1.81 8.87
CA ALA A 118 2.19 2.41 7.64
C ALA A 118 2.09 1.43 6.46
N THR A 119 1.91 1.95 5.25
CA THR A 119 2.07 1.18 4.00
C THR A 119 3.35 1.57 3.27
N VAL A 120 4.16 0.58 2.91
CA VAL A 120 5.45 0.75 2.23
C VAL A 120 5.34 0.30 0.78
N TYR A 121 5.18 1.27 -0.12
CA TYR A 121 5.14 1.02 -1.56
C TYR A 121 6.53 0.95 -2.17
N HIS A 122 6.65 0.21 -3.28
CA HIS A 122 7.86 0.25 -4.10
C HIS A 122 8.03 1.65 -4.72
N ARG A 123 9.26 2.19 -4.65
CA ARG A 123 9.62 3.45 -5.32
C ARG A 123 11.02 3.35 -5.91
N SER A 124 11.16 3.82 -7.14
CA SER A 124 12.46 3.92 -7.81
C SER A 124 13.46 4.71 -6.98
N GLY A 125 14.67 4.18 -6.79
CA GLY A 125 15.73 4.82 -6.01
C GLY A 125 15.56 4.73 -4.48
N ARG A 126 14.59 3.97 -3.98
CA ARG A 126 14.43 3.65 -2.56
C ARG A 126 14.70 2.16 -2.30
N PRO A 127 15.00 1.77 -1.05
CA PRO A 127 15.07 0.36 -0.68
C PRO A 127 13.79 -0.39 -1.05
N ARG A 128 13.90 -1.71 -1.26
CA ARG A 128 12.74 -2.57 -1.52
C ARG A 128 11.75 -2.47 -0.34
N PRO A 129 10.43 -2.55 -0.60
CA PRO A 129 9.41 -2.46 0.45
C PRO A 129 9.69 -3.31 1.68
N GLY A 130 10.01 -4.59 1.50
CA GLY A 130 10.32 -5.50 2.61
C GLY A 130 11.53 -5.07 3.44
N VAL A 131 12.59 -4.56 2.80
CA VAL A 131 13.77 -4.07 3.54
C VAL A 131 13.41 -2.83 4.37
N ALA A 132 12.76 -1.84 3.77
CA ALA A 132 12.37 -0.61 4.46
C ALA A 132 11.38 -0.88 5.60
N ALA A 133 10.37 -1.71 5.37
CA ALA A 133 9.40 -2.10 6.38
C ALA A 133 10.06 -2.85 7.55
N ALA A 134 11.02 -3.73 7.26
CA ALA A 134 11.69 -4.49 8.30
C ALA A 134 12.69 -3.66 9.11
N GLU A 135 13.36 -2.68 8.51
CA GLU A 135 14.19 -1.72 9.23
C GLU A 135 13.33 -0.87 10.19
N ALA A 136 12.26 -0.28 9.68
CA ALA A 136 11.35 0.55 10.47
C ALA A 136 10.64 -0.26 11.58
N GLY A 137 10.14 -1.44 11.23
CA GLY A 137 9.45 -2.35 12.14
C GLY A 137 10.36 -2.85 13.26
N ARG A 138 11.60 -3.23 12.97
CA ARG A 138 12.59 -3.60 13.99
C ARG A 138 12.93 -2.45 14.93
N ALA A 139 13.11 -1.24 14.39
CA ALA A 139 13.39 -0.07 15.19
C ALA A 139 12.24 0.24 16.17
N LEU A 140 11.00 0.19 15.67
CA LEU A 140 9.81 0.38 16.50
C LEU A 140 9.65 -0.72 17.57
N ALA A 141 9.80 -1.98 17.19
CA ALA A 141 9.69 -3.11 18.11
C ALA A 141 10.75 -3.04 19.23
N CYS A 142 11.98 -2.66 18.89
CA CYS A 142 13.04 -2.42 19.86
C CYS A 142 12.70 -1.28 20.82
N HIS A 143 12.16 -0.18 20.31
CA HIS A 143 11.72 0.96 21.13
C HIS A 143 10.59 0.59 22.10
N LEU A 144 9.63 -0.23 21.66
CA LEU A 144 8.50 -0.69 22.46
C LEU A 144 8.82 -1.90 23.36
N GLN A 145 10.00 -2.51 23.19
CA GLN A 145 10.41 -3.75 23.85
C GLN A 145 9.45 -4.94 23.59
N VAL A 146 8.97 -5.05 22.35
CA VAL A 146 8.09 -6.13 21.88
C VAL A 146 8.76 -6.90 20.73
N PRO A 147 8.34 -8.13 20.43
CA PRO A 147 8.84 -8.85 19.25
C PRO A 147 8.47 -8.15 17.93
N PHE A 148 9.35 -8.31 16.94
CA PHE A 148 9.07 -8.01 15.54
C PHE A 148 8.87 -9.30 14.76
N HIS A 149 7.82 -9.36 13.94
CA HIS A 149 7.53 -10.48 13.06
C HIS A 149 7.49 -10.04 11.60
N PHE A 150 8.18 -10.78 10.73
CA PHE A 150 8.01 -10.67 9.28
C PHE A 150 8.38 -12.00 8.64
N ALA A 151 7.43 -12.62 7.96
CA ALA A 151 7.61 -13.96 7.42
C ALA A 151 8.63 -14.04 6.28
N SER A 152 8.75 -12.98 5.46
CA SER A 152 9.66 -12.98 4.31
C SER A 152 10.02 -11.56 3.90
N LEU A 153 11.32 -11.24 3.85
CA LEU A 153 11.80 -9.91 3.44
C LEU A 153 11.75 -9.67 1.93
N ASP A 154 11.88 -10.74 1.14
CA ASP A 154 12.16 -10.65 -0.29
C ASP A 154 11.05 -11.22 -1.17
N VAL A 155 10.28 -12.18 -0.64
CA VAL A 155 9.25 -12.89 -1.39
C VAL A 155 7.89 -12.49 -0.84
N PRO A 156 7.04 -11.81 -1.64
CA PRO A 156 5.66 -11.55 -1.28
C PRO A 156 4.89 -12.84 -1.08
N ASP A 157 4.17 -12.92 0.02
CA ASP A 157 3.35 -14.08 0.39
C ASP A 157 2.18 -13.61 1.26
N LEU A 158 0.96 -13.77 0.73
CA LEU A 158 -0.29 -13.43 1.41
C LEU A 158 -0.70 -14.48 2.44
N ASP A 159 -0.24 -15.73 2.26
CA ASP A 159 -0.60 -16.88 3.08
C ASP A 159 0.41 -17.12 4.21
N ALA A 160 1.40 -16.22 4.33
CA ALA A 160 2.46 -16.36 5.31
C ALA A 160 1.91 -16.40 6.75
N PRO A 161 2.42 -17.29 7.61
CA PRO A 161 1.90 -17.43 8.97
C PRO A 161 2.00 -16.11 9.74
N ARG A 162 0.86 -15.60 10.20
CA ARG A 162 0.81 -14.39 11.05
C ARG A 162 1.43 -14.64 12.42
N TRP A 163 1.87 -13.59 13.10
CA TRP A 163 2.54 -13.70 14.40
C TRP A 163 1.70 -14.48 15.42
N ARG A 164 0.40 -14.17 15.59
CA ARG A 164 -0.47 -14.88 16.53
C ARG A 164 -0.60 -16.37 16.21
N THR A 165 -0.73 -16.72 14.94
CA THR A 165 -0.79 -18.12 14.49
C THR A 165 0.51 -18.83 14.83
N SER A 166 1.66 -18.19 14.60
CA SER A 166 2.98 -18.72 14.93
C SER A 166 3.19 -18.89 16.44
N GLN A 167 2.69 -17.97 17.28
CA GLN A 167 2.73 -18.13 18.74
C GLN A 167 1.89 -19.32 19.22
N ARG A 168 0.66 -19.46 18.74
CA ARG A 168 -0.21 -20.61 19.11
C ARG A 168 0.37 -21.95 18.67
N LEU A 169 1.05 -21.99 17.52
CA LEU A 169 1.79 -23.19 17.06
C LEU A 169 3.00 -23.50 17.94
N ALA A 170 3.68 -22.50 18.49
CA ALA A 170 4.82 -22.66 19.38
C ALA A 170 4.42 -23.08 20.81
N GLU A 171 3.22 -22.71 21.26
CA GLU A 171 2.73 -23.02 22.61
C GLU A 171 2.23 -24.47 22.77
N GLY A 172 1.92 -25.18 21.68
CA GLY A 172 1.45 -26.58 21.72
C GLY A 172 0.08 -26.76 22.41
N PRO A 173 -0.60 -27.92 22.20
CA PRO A 173 -1.88 -28.21 22.84
C PRO A 173 -1.78 -28.44 24.36
#